data_AF-A0A529WD13-F1
#
_entry.id   AF-A0A529WD13-F1
#
_cell.length_a   1.000
_cell.length_b   1.000
_cell.length_c   1.000
_cell.angle_alpha   90.00
_cell.angle_beta   90.00
_cell.angle_gamma   90.00
#
_symmetry.space_group_name_H-M   'P 1'
#
loop_
_entity.id
_entity.type
_entity.pdbx_description
1 polymer ?
#
loop_
_entity_poly.entity_id
_entity_poly.type
_entity_poly.pdbx_seq_one_letter_code
_entity_poly.pdbx_strand_id
1 'polypeptide(L)'
;HLLRSQDRLTAVELHPQDAARLKFVFAGDFQVRVIELDGWLALGAQLPPKEKRGLVLIDPPFEEEGEFSRLVDGLRKAHRRWPGGIYALWYPIKDRRAVTAFRGALKETGIPKLLDIAFEIRPASDEASLDGSGLVVVNPPYTLESELKVLLPALHKVLAVRQPSRWTSDWLAGE
;
A
#
# COMPACT_ATOMS: atom_id res chain seq x y z
N HIS A 1 11.75 -8.69 15.62
CA HIS A 1 11.26 -7.30 15.50
C HIS A 1 11.81 -6.70 14.22
N LEU A 2 10.95 -6.14 13.35
CA LEU A 2 11.35 -5.50 12.08
C LEU A 2 11.82 -4.05 12.28
N LEU A 3 11.27 -3.34 13.28
CA LEU A 3 11.73 -2.01 13.68
C LEU A 3 12.84 -2.12 14.75
N ARG A 4 13.81 -1.20 14.69
CA ARG A 4 14.89 -1.08 15.68
C ARG A 4 14.46 -0.16 16.83
N SER A 5 15.21 -0.16 17.93
CA SER A 5 14.94 0.63 19.14
C SER A 5 14.82 2.16 18.96
N GLN A 6 15.38 2.69 17.86
CA GLN A 6 15.29 4.11 17.52
C GLN A 6 14.12 4.45 16.57
N ASP A 7 13.51 3.44 15.95
CA ASP A 7 12.44 3.64 14.99
C ASP A 7 11.11 3.93 15.75
N ARG A 8 10.12 4.47 15.04
CA ARG A 8 8.81 4.80 15.60
C ARG A 8 7.71 4.29 14.69
N LEU A 9 6.63 3.82 15.29
CA LEU A 9 5.43 3.38 14.60
C LEU A 9 4.25 4.26 14.99
N THR A 10 3.58 4.83 14.01
CA THR A 10 2.25 5.41 14.19
C THR A 10 1.27 4.51 13.45
N ALA A 11 0.37 3.85 14.18
CA ALA A 11 -0.70 3.05 13.62
C ALA A 11 -2.03 3.78 13.82
N VAL A 12 -2.82 3.90 12.76
CA VAL A 12 -4.08 4.64 12.75
C VAL A 12 -5.19 3.69 12.32
N GLU A 13 -6.21 3.57 13.16
CA GLU A 13 -7.35 2.68 12.95
C GLU A 13 -8.64 3.43 13.28
N LEU A 14 -9.64 3.37 12.43
CA LEU A 14 -10.91 4.05 12.64
C LEU A 14 -11.88 3.19 13.47
N HIS A 15 -11.84 1.86 13.32
CA HIS A 15 -12.76 0.96 13.99
C HIS A 15 -12.42 0.85 15.48
N PRO A 16 -13.32 1.26 16.40
CA PRO A 16 -12.98 1.40 17.82
C PRO A 16 -12.50 0.10 18.49
N GLN A 17 -13.09 -1.04 18.10
CA GLN A 17 -12.72 -2.34 18.68
C GLN A 17 -11.34 -2.78 18.23
N ASP A 18 -11.00 -2.56 16.95
CA ASP A 18 -9.69 -2.90 16.41
C ASP A 18 -8.62 -1.94 16.91
N ALA A 19 -8.92 -0.65 17.05
CA ALA A 19 -8.04 0.33 17.68
C ALA A 19 -7.73 -0.05 19.15
N ALA A 20 -8.74 -0.49 19.91
CA ALA A 20 -8.54 -0.97 21.27
C ALA A 20 -7.67 -2.25 21.33
N ARG A 21 -7.92 -3.19 20.41
CA ARG A 21 -7.10 -4.41 20.29
C ARG A 21 -5.66 -4.09 19.91
N LEU A 22 -5.45 -3.15 18.99
CA LEU A 22 -4.14 -2.72 18.54
C LEU A 22 -3.36 -2.03 19.67
N LYS A 23 -4.03 -1.19 20.48
CA LYS A 23 -3.46 -0.61 21.72
C LYS A 23 -3.02 -1.70 22.69
N PHE A 24 -3.81 -2.76 22.85
CA PHE A 24 -3.45 -3.88 23.72
C PHE A 24 -2.24 -4.67 23.20
N VAL A 25 -2.18 -4.95 21.89
CA VAL A 25 -1.03 -5.64 21.25
C VAL A 25 0.28 -4.90 21.48
N PHE A 26 0.25 -3.56 21.44
CA PHE A 26 1.44 -2.72 21.62
C PHE A 26 1.58 -2.15 23.04
N ALA A 27 0.85 -2.70 24.03
CA ALA A 27 0.93 -2.23 25.40
C ALA A 27 2.38 -2.35 25.93
N GLY A 28 2.93 -1.24 26.41
CA GLY A 28 4.30 -1.15 26.94
C GLY A 28 5.39 -0.86 25.91
N ASP A 29 5.10 -0.87 24.60
CA ASP A 29 6.06 -0.44 23.58
C ASP A 29 6.01 1.08 23.40
N PHE A 30 6.94 1.79 24.02
CA PHE A 30 7.04 3.25 23.97
C PHE A 30 7.33 3.81 22.56
N GLN A 31 7.70 2.95 21.61
CA GLN A 31 7.97 3.35 20.22
C GLN A 31 6.72 3.43 19.37
N VAL A 32 5.60 2.87 19.86
CA VAL A 32 4.36 2.73 19.11
C VAL A 32 3.31 3.71 19.62
N ARG A 33 2.70 4.43 18.69
CA ARG A 33 1.52 5.25 18.94
C ARG A 33 0.36 4.68 18.15
N VAL A 34 -0.69 4.26 18.85
CA VAL A 34 -1.96 3.87 18.23
C VAL A 34 -2.96 5.01 18.37
N ILE A 35 -3.52 5.46 17.25
CA ILE A 35 -4.47 6.56 17.18
C ILE A 35 -5.79 6.01 16.61
N GLU A 36 -6.88 6.24 17.33
CA GLU A 36 -8.22 5.97 16.84
C GLU A 36 -8.68 7.18 16.01
N LEU A 37 -8.55 7.11 14.69
CA LEU A 37 -8.82 8.21 13.77
C LEU A 37 -9.03 7.66 12.36
N ASP A 38 -9.71 8.43 11.51
CA ASP A 38 -9.73 8.18 10.08
C ASP A 38 -8.31 8.27 9.48
N GLY A 39 -7.84 7.17 8.91
CA GLY A 39 -6.53 7.05 8.25
C GLY A 39 -6.34 8.04 7.09
N TRP A 40 -7.41 8.45 6.40
CA TRP A 40 -7.35 9.45 5.33
C TRP A 40 -6.90 10.83 5.85
N LEU A 41 -7.21 11.14 7.11
CA LEU A 41 -6.78 12.38 7.77
C LEU A 41 -5.33 12.28 8.26
N ALA A 42 -4.84 11.08 8.54
CA ALA A 42 -3.52 10.86 9.13
C ALA A 42 -2.35 11.24 8.20
N LEU A 43 -2.48 11.03 6.89
CA LEU A 43 -1.46 11.41 5.90
C LEU A 43 -1.12 12.90 5.97
N GLY A 44 -2.11 13.74 6.27
CA GLY A 44 -1.94 15.18 6.46
C GLY A 44 -1.40 15.58 7.85
N ALA A 45 -1.50 14.73 8.86
CA ALA A 45 -1.10 15.08 10.22
C ALA A 45 0.31 14.55 10.58
N GLN A 46 0.71 13.42 10.00
CA GLN A 46 1.92 12.69 10.40
C GLN A 46 3.14 12.94 9.49
N LEU A 47 2.96 13.68 8.37
CA LEU A 47 4.01 13.89 7.37
C LEU A 47 4.42 15.37 7.25
N PRO A 48 5.72 15.68 7.13
CA PRO A 48 6.86 14.74 7.19
C PRO A 48 7.15 14.25 8.62
N PRO A 49 7.69 13.02 8.79
CA PRO A 49 8.17 12.55 10.09
C PRO A 49 9.41 13.33 10.54
N LYS A 50 9.67 13.41 11.85
CA LYS A 50 10.83 14.11 12.42
C LYS A 50 12.15 13.50 11.94
N GLU A 51 12.16 12.19 11.77
CA GLU A 51 13.28 11.36 11.33
C GLU A 51 13.63 11.57 9.85
N LYS A 52 12.72 12.19 9.08
CA LYS A 52 12.82 12.40 7.61
C LYS A 52 13.06 11.11 6.80
N ARG A 53 12.84 9.96 7.43
CA ARG A 53 12.97 8.60 6.88
C ARG A 53 11.81 7.76 7.38
N GLY A 54 11.31 6.87 6.55
CA GLY A 54 10.21 5.99 6.93
C GLY A 54 9.46 5.41 5.74
N LEU A 55 8.54 4.52 6.08
CA LEU A 55 7.59 3.88 5.19
C LEU A 55 6.19 4.28 5.64
N VAL A 56 5.35 4.68 4.69
CA VAL A 56 3.92 4.89 4.88
C VAL A 56 3.19 3.76 4.17
N LEU A 57 2.54 2.89 4.93
CA LEU A 57 1.62 1.88 4.39
C LEU A 57 0.20 2.43 4.40
N ILE A 58 -0.49 2.34 3.27
CA ILE A 58 -1.90 2.73 3.12
C ILE A 58 -2.63 1.50 2.59
N ASP A 59 -3.48 0.93 3.43
CA ASP A 59 -4.19 -0.33 3.18
C ASP A 59 -5.66 -0.17 3.60
N PRO A 60 -6.46 0.53 2.78
CA PRO A 60 -7.87 0.74 3.10
C PRO A 60 -8.70 -0.52 2.76
N PRO A 61 -9.92 -0.65 3.30
CA PRO A 61 -10.73 -1.86 3.12
C PRO A 61 -11.33 -2.01 1.71
N PHE A 62 -11.47 -0.93 0.93
CA PHE A 62 -12.17 -0.95 -0.38
C PHE A 62 -13.62 -1.44 -0.28
N GLU A 63 -14.34 -0.84 0.67
CA GLU A 63 -15.76 -1.04 0.98
C GLU A 63 -16.61 0.18 0.58
N GLU A 64 -16.00 1.36 0.46
CA GLU A 64 -16.66 2.60 0.05
C GLU A 64 -16.29 3.00 -1.39
N GLU A 65 -17.20 3.73 -2.04
CA GLU A 65 -16.90 4.33 -3.33
C GLU A 65 -15.82 5.41 -3.22
N GLY A 66 -15.00 5.53 -4.27
CA GLY A 66 -13.99 6.58 -4.38
C GLY A 66 -12.70 6.35 -3.60
N GLU A 67 -12.51 5.21 -2.93
CA GLU A 67 -11.27 4.93 -2.18
C GLU A 67 -10.02 4.94 -3.07
N PHE A 68 -10.12 4.49 -4.33
CA PHE A 68 -9.03 4.67 -5.31
C PHE A 68 -8.68 6.14 -5.54
N SER A 69 -9.67 7.03 -5.65
CA SER A 69 -9.42 8.47 -5.82
C SER A 69 -8.82 9.06 -4.55
N ARG A 70 -9.29 8.65 -3.37
CA ARG A 70 -8.73 9.06 -2.07
C ARG A 70 -7.27 8.64 -1.93
N LEU A 71 -6.89 7.44 -2.40
CA LEU A 71 -5.49 7.00 -2.45
C LEU A 71 -4.62 7.92 -3.31
N VAL A 72 -5.06 8.22 -4.53
CA VAL A 72 -4.31 9.09 -5.46
C VAL A 72 -4.13 10.50 -4.88
N ASP A 73 -5.21 11.10 -4.37
CA ASP A 73 -5.17 12.44 -3.78
C ASP A 73 -4.37 12.50 -2.49
N GLY A 74 -4.51 11.48 -1.63
CA GLY A 74 -3.74 11.30 -0.41
C GLY A 74 -2.25 11.22 -0.72
N LEU A 75 -1.86 10.38 -1.67
CA LEU A 75 -0.47 10.24 -2.12
C LEU A 75 0.07 11.56 -2.70
N ARG A 76 -0.68 12.24 -3.58
CA ARG A 76 -0.25 13.51 -4.17
C ARG A 76 0.03 14.57 -3.09
N LYS A 77 -0.85 14.68 -2.09
CA LYS A 77 -0.68 15.61 -0.96
C LYS A 77 0.50 15.21 -0.06
N ALA A 78 0.63 13.92 0.25
CA ALA A 78 1.68 13.37 1.09
C ALA A 78 3.06 13.53 0.45
N HIS A 79 3.22 13.09 -0.80
CA HIS A 79 4.46 13.20 -1.56
C HIS A 79 4.89 14.65 -1.74
N ARG A 80 3.96 15.60 -1.98
CA ARG A 80 4.29 17.03 -2.04
C ARG A 80 4.92 17.55 -0.75
N ARG A 81 4.51 17.03 0.41
CA ARG A 81 5.05 17.42 1.72
C ARG A 81 6.35 16.68 2.04
N TRP A 82 6.46 15.43 1.64
CA TRP A 82 7.64 14.60 1.88
C TRP A 82 7.98 13.73 0.66
N PRO A 83 8.69 14.30 -0.34
CA PRO A 83 9.00 13.59 -1.59
C PRO A 83 9.92 12.38 -1.41
N GLY A 84 10.77 12.38 -0.38
CA GLY A 84 11.74 11.31 -0.12
C GLY A 84 11.20 10.13 0.70
N GLY A 85 9.91 10.11 1.04
CA GLY A 85 9.29 9.01 1.76
C GLY A 85 9.06 7.79 0.86
N ILE A 86 9.09 6.59 1.46
CA ILE A 86 8.61 5.38 0.80
C ILE A 86 7.12 5.27 1.10
N TYR A 87 6.30 5.14 0.07
CA TYR A 87 4.84 4.97 0.21
C TYR A 87 4.45 3.64 -0.42
N ALA A 88 3.73 2.80 0.32
CA ALA A 88 3.21 1.53 -0.16
C ALA A 88 1.68 1.58 -0.10
N LEU A 89 1.03 1.49 -1.25
CA LEU A 89 -0.41 1.61 -1.42
C LEU A 89 -0.95 0.25 -1.85
N TRP A 90 -1.67 -0.43 -0.95
CA TRP A 90 -2.33 -1.67 -1.29
C TRP A 90 -3.61 -1.40 -2.06
N TYR A 91 -3.94 -2.28 -3.00
CA TYR A 91 -5.22 -2.24 -3.71
C TYR A 91 -5.72 -3.63 -4.11
N PRO A 92 -7.05 -3.86 -4.13
CA PRO A 92 -7.63 -5.10 -4.58
C PRO A 92 -7.85 -5.10 -6.10
N ILE A 93 -7.78 -6.28 -6.70
CA ILE A 93 -8.15 -6.52 -8.10
C ILE A 93 -9.51 -7.22 -8.08
N LYS A 94 -10.58 -6.42 -7.89
CA LYS A 94 -11.99 -6.83 -8.03
C LYS A 94 -12.54 -6.44 -9.41
N ASP A 95 -12.15 -5.25 -9.88
CA ASP A 95 -12.48 -4.74 -11.21
C ASP A 95 -11.21 -4.22 -11.91
N ARG A 96 -10.84 -4.87 -13.02
CA ARG A 96 -9.64 -4.53 -13.79
C ARG A 96 -9.74 -3.17 -14.47
N ARG A 97 -10.96 -2.69 -14.79
CA ARG A 97 -11.18 -1.35 -15.34
C ARG A 97 -10.89 -0.28 -14.28
N ALA A 98 -11.42 -0.45 -13.06
CA ALA A 98 -11.12 0.43 -11.93
C ALA A 98 -9.61 0.45 -11.63
N VAL A 99 -8.94 -0.71 -11.60
CA VAL A 99 -7.48 -0.79 -11.39
C VAL A 99 -6.71 -0.09 -12.52
N THR A 100 -7.14 -0.24 -13.78
CA THR A 100 -6.51 0.46 -14.92
C THR A 100 -6.66 1.97 -14.80
N ALA A 101 -7.84 2.46 -14.42
CA ALA A 101 -8.08 3.88 -14.18
C ALA A 101 -7.24 4.40 -13.00
N PHE A 102 -7.16 3.65 -11.91
CA PHE A 102 -6.32 3.98 -10.75
C PHE A 102 -4.83 4.11 -11.13
N ARG A 103 -4.29 3.14 -11.87
CA ARG A 103 -2.91 3.19 -12.39
C ARG A 103 -2.70 4.41 -13.30
N GLY A 104 -3.66 4.74 -14.16
CA GLY A 104 -3.64 5.95 -14.99
C GLY A 104 -3.58 7.23 -14.16
N ALA A 105 -4.48 7.36 -13.19
CA ALA A 105 -4.54 8.51 -12.28
C ALA A 105 -3.25 8.67 -11.46
N LEU A 106 -2.60 7.57 -11.05
CA LEU A 106 -1.29 7.59 -10.41
C LEU A 106 -0.21 8.14 -11.36
N LYS A 107 -0.17 7.72 -12.63
CA LYS A 107 0.77 8.27 -13.62
C LYS A 107 0.58 9.78 -13.81
N GLU A 108 -0.67 10.23 -13.88
CA GLU A 108 -1.03 11.65 -14.01
C GLU A 108 -0.65 12.51 -12.79
N THR A 109 -0.26 11.90 -11.67
CA THR A 109 0.31 12.66 -10.54
C THR A 109 1.67 13.27 -10.86
N GLY A 110 2.41 12.72 -11.83
CA GLY A 110 3.78 13.11 -12.14
C GLY A 110 4.81 12.72 -11.07
N ILE A 111 4.42 11.90 -10.08
CA ILE A 111 5.33 11.37 -9.07
C ILE A 111 6.27 10.35 -9.76
N PRO A 112 7.60 10.49 -9.63
CA PRO A 112 8.56 9.55 -10.21
C PRO A 112 8.67 8.28 -9.36
N LYS A 113 9.40 7.27 -9.85
CA LYS A 113 9.76 6.06 -9.11
C LYS A 113 8.54 5.33 -8.54
N LEU A 114 7.56 5.08 -9.41
CA LEU A 114 6.32 4.36 -9.06
C LEU A 114 6.41 2.93 -9.58
N LEU A 115 6.72 1.99 -8.69
CA LEU A 115 6.70 0.56 -9.01
C LEU A 115 5.34 -0.02 -8.65
N ASP A 116 4.66 -0.63 -9.60
CA ASP A 116 3.41 -1.36 -9.38
C ASP A 116 3.62 -2.86 -9.42
N ILE A 117 3.28 -3.52 -8.33
CA ILE A 117 3.44 -4.97 -8.15
C ILE A 117 2.04 -5.55 -8.06
N ALA A 118 1.65 -6.41 -8.98
CA ALA A 118 0.33 -7.03 -8.98
C ALA A 118 0.43 -8.55 -8.96
N PHE A 119 -0.54 -9.18 -8.30
CA PHE A 119 -0.61 -10.64 -8.16
C PHE A 119 -2.06 -11.08 -8.23
N GLU A 120 -2.42 -11.73 -9.33
CA GLU A 120 -3.73 -12.32 -9.59
C GLU A 120 -3.64 -13.83 -9.39
N ILE A 121 -4.55 -14.39 -8.60
CA ILE A 121 -4.59 -15.82 -8.23
C ILE A 121 -5.56 -16.63 -9.07
N ARG A 122 -6.42 -15.96 -9.84
CA ARG A 122 -7.47 -16.54 -10.68
C ARG A 122 -7.83 -15.60 -11.85
N PRO A 123 -8.44 -16.12 -12.93
CA PRO A 123 -9.00 -15.28 -13.98
C PRO A 123 -10.24 -14.52 -13.49
N ALA A 124 -10.56 -13.45 -14.21
CA ALA A 124 -11.81 -12.71 -14.05
C ALA A 124 -13.03 -13.64 -14.04
N SER A 125 -13.98 -13.35 -13.15
CA SER A 125 -15.32 -13.92 -13.16
C SER A 125 -16.37 -12.84 -13.32
N ASP A 126 -17.57 -13.25 -13.73
CA ASP A 126 -18.74 -12.37 -13.76
C ASP A 126 -19.20 -11.98 -12.34
N GLU A 127 -18.87 -12.79 -11.34
CA GLU A 127 -19.07 -12.47 -9.93
C GLU A 127 -17.95 -11.55 -9.43
N ALA A 128 -18.35 -10.48 -8.72
CA ALA A 128 -17.42 -9.58 -8.05
C ALA A 128 -16.70 -10.30 -6.92
N SER A 129 -15.47 -10.74 -7.19
CA SER A 129 -14.62 -11.45 -6.23
C SER A 129 -13.23 -10.83 -6.20
N LEU A 130 -12.46 -11.10 -5.14
CA LEU A 130 -11.06 -10.69 -5.07
C LEU A 130 -10.21 -11.63 -5.93
N ASP A 131 -9.98 -11.26 -7.18
CA ASP A 131 -9.18 -12.07 -8.12
C ASP A 131 -7.67 -11.98 -7.84
N GLY A 132 -7.28 -10.96 -7.08
CA GLY A 132 -5.90 -10.65 -6.74
C GLY A 132 -5.78 -9.33 -6.00
N SER A 133 -4.56 -8.88 -5.82
CA SER A 133 -4.25 -7.57 -5.25
C SER A 133 -2.98 -7.02 -5.87
N GLY A 134 -2.68 -5.76 -5.59
CA GLY A 134 -1.39 -5.18 -5.88
C GLY A 134 -0.93 -4.22 -4.81
N LEU A 135 0.31 -3.79 -4.95
CA LEU A 135 0.99 -2.83 -4.11
C LEU A 135 1.74 -1.86 -5.01
N VAL A 136 1.34 -0.58 -5.00
CA VAL A 136 2.14 0.48 -5.60
C VAL A 136 3.14 0.98 -4.58
N VAL A 137 4.43 0.95 -4.91
CA VAL A 137 5.52 1.42 -4.08
C VAL A 137 6.18 2.65 -4.73
N VAL A 138 6.16 3.76 -4.01
CA VAL A 138 6.84 5.01 -4.37
C VAL A 138 8.21 5.04 -3.73
N ASN A 139 9.23 5.44 -4.49
CA ASN A 139 10.64 5.39 -4.06
C ASN A 139 11.04 4.01 -3.50
N PRO A 140 10.79 2.91 -4.25
CA PRO A 140 11.08 1.57 -3.76
C PRO A 140 12.58 1.42 -3.41
N PRO A 141 12.93 0.63 -2.38
CA PRO A 141 14.31 0.24 -2.14
C PRO A 141 14.92 -0.42 -3.38
N TYR A 142 16.19 -0.14 -3.68
CA TYR A 142 16.84 -0.59 -4.91
C TYR A 142 16.92 -2.13 -5.07
N THR A 143 16.85 -2.89 -3.97
CA THR A 143 16.84 -4.36 -4.00
C THR A 143 15.45 -4.95 -4.24
N LEU A 144 14.38 -4.16 -4.08
CA LEU A 144 13.01 -4.68 -4.06
C LEU A 144 12.67 -5.38 -5.38
N GLU A 145 13.01 -4.79 -6.52
CA GLU A 145 12.69 -5.37 -7.83
C GLU A 145 13.44 -6.70 -8.07
N SER A 146 14.71 -6.79 -7.69
CA SER A 146 15.49 -8.03 -7.87
C SER A 146 15.03 -9.13 -6.92
N GLU A 147 14.63 -8.79 -5.70
CA GLU A 147 14.01 -9.72 -4.76
C GLU A 147 12.66 -10.23 -5.29
N LEU A 148 11.81 -9.35 -5.81
CA LEU A 148 10.50 -9.72 -6.37
C LEU A 148 10.61 -10.64 -7.59
N LYS A 149 11.63 -10.47 -8.44
CA LYS A 149 11.89 -11.38 -9.57
C LYS A 149 12.14 -12.82 -9.13
N VAL A 150 12.66 -13.04 -7.93
CA VAL A 150 12.85 -14.37 -7.34
C VAL A 150 11.59 -14.84 -6.61
N LEU A 151 10.97 -13.94 -5.84
CA LEU A 151 9.85 -14.28 -4.95
C LEU A 151 8.53 -14.49 -5.70
N LEU A 152 8.17 -13.63 -6.66
CA LEU A 152 6.86 -13.68 -7.32
C LEU A 152 6.61 -15.01 -8.08
N PRO A 153 7.57 -15.59 -8.82
CA PRO A 153 7.38 -16.92 -9.42
C PRO A 153 7.15 -18.02 -8.37
N ALA A 154 7.89 -18.00 -7.26
CA ALA A 154 7.77 -18.99 -6.20
C ALA A 154 6.42 -18.87 -5.48
N LEU A 155 6.00 -17.64 -5.15
CA LEU A 155 4.69 -17.35 -4.59
C LEU A 155 3.56 -17.75 -5.54
N HIS A 156 3.70 -17.44 -6.83
CA HIS A 156 2.70 -17.78 -7.87
C HIS A 156 2.46 -19.28 -7.98
N LYS A 157 3.52 -20.09 -7.90
CA LYS A 157 3.42 -21.56 -7.91
C LYS A 157 2.58 -22.12 -6.75
N VAL A 158 2.59 -21.47 -5.59
CA VAL A 158 1.96 -21.96 -4.36
C VAL A 158 0.57 -21.33 -4.14
N LEU A 159 0.41 -20.06 -4.49
CA LEU A 159 -0.79 -19.27 -4.16
C LEU A 159 -1.80 -19.17 -5.32
N ALA A 160 -1.43 -19.55 -6.55
CA ALA A 160 -2.38 -19.58 -7.65
C ALA A 160 -3.50 -20.59 -7.37
N VAL A 161 -4.75 -20.11 -7.43
CA VAL A 161 -5.94 -20.92 -7.18
C VAL A 161 -6.50 -21.51 -8.48
N ARG A 162 -6.51 -20.71 -9.56
CA ARG A 162 -7.02 -21.14 -10.86
C ARG A 162 -6.26 -20.49 -11.99
N GLN A 163 -5.96 -21.25 -13.03
CA GLN A 163 -5.33 -20.72 -14.25
C GLN A 163 -6.39 -20.23 -15.26
N PRO A 164 -6.12 -19.19 -16.07
CA PRO A 164 -4.89 -18.40 -16.05
C PRO A 164 -4.82 -17.44 -14.85
N SER A 165 -3.65 -17.37 -14.22
CA SER A 165 -3.31 -16.42 -13.17
C SER A 165 -1.95 -15.80 -13.49
N ARG A 166 -1.62 -14.63 -12.94
CA ARG A 166 -0.40 -13.90 -13.29
C ARG A 166 0.10 -13.01 -12.18
N TRP A 167 1.34 -12.58 -12.30
CA TRP A 167 1.90 -11.49 -11.52
C TRP A 167 2.59 -10.50 -12.45
N THR A 168 2.68 -9.24 -12.06
CA THR A 168 3.43 -8.20 -12.78
C THR A 168 4.22 -7.33 -11.81
N SER A 169 5.26 -6.69 -12.32
CA SER A 169 6.13 -5.76 -11.59
C SER A 169 6.55 -4.68 -12.58
N ASP A 170 5.72 -3.65 -12.73
CA ASP A 170 5.81 -2.66 -13.81
C ASP A 170 6.07 -1.27 -13.24
N TRP A 171 6.96 -0.50 -13.88
CA TRP A 171 7.15 0.91 -13.56
C TRP A 171 6.01 1.74 -14.18
N LEU A 172 5.19 2.36 -13.33
CA LEU A 172 4.16 3.29 -13.77
C LEU A 172 4.76 4.64 -14.19
N ALA A 173 5.78 5.09 -13.48
CA ALA A 173 6.60 6.26 -13.79
C ALA A 173 8.07 5.88 -13.62
N GLY A 174 8.93 6.50 -14.43
CA GLY A 174 10.34 6.11 -14.57
C GLY A 174 11.12 6.01 -13.26
N GLU A 175 12.19 5.22 -13.31
CA GLU A 175 13.21 5.09 -12.26
C GLU A 175 13.97 6.41 -12.02
#